data_AF-A0AAQ4DFS3-F1
#
_entry.id   AF-A0AAQ4DFS3-F1
#
_cell.length_a   1.000
_cell.length_b   1.000
_cell.length_c   1.000
_cell.angle_alpha   90.00
_cell.angle_beta   90.00
_cell.angle_gamma   90.00
#
_symmetry.space_group_name_H-M   'P 1'
#
loop_
_entity.id
_entity.type
_entity.pdbx_description
1 polymer ?
#
loop_
_entity_poly.entity_id
_entity_poly.type
_entity_poly.pdbx_seq_one_letter_code
_entity_poly.pdbx_strand_id
1 'polypeptide(L)'
;MSSAALGVLEEMITKNVFLSRVSVKCPAWKGAVGACAAIEDAKEQNQGLLNKAAKFVMSIDGRPTASAKHPCASAFDELCGTASLQEHLVSLSGKSEPQVSTDVKKARCYLDDNYMIYAGVVRAKVLCEAGDGSTQFDQLTVHCWRCIVQYLKLSDVV
;
A
#
# COMPACT_ATOMS: atom_id res chain seq x y z
N MET A 1 20.45 25.23 12.39
CA MET A 1 20.16 24.71 11.03
C MET A 1 19.75 25.89 10.15
N SER A 2 20.28 26.01 8.94
CA SER A 2 19.92 27.09 8.02
C SER A 2 18.45 26.94 7.56
N SER A 3 17.80 28.04 7.19
CA SER A 3 16.42 28.05 6.67
C SER A 3 16.22 27.09 5.48
N ALA A 4 17.26 26.88 4.66
CA ALA A 4 17.23 25.92 3.56
C ALA A 4 17.15 24.45 4.04
N ALA A 5 17.86 24.10 5.11
CA ALA A 5 17.81 22.75 5.68
C ALA A 5 16.43 22.41 6.27
N LEU A 6 15.66 23.43 6.71
CA LEU A 6 14.29 23.25 7.19
C LEU A 6 13.30 23.00 6.06
N GLY A 7 13.39 23.76 4.95
CA GLY A 7 12.55 23.53 3.78
C GLY A 7 12.74 22.13 3.19
N VAL A 8 13.99 21.65 3.14
CA VAL A 8 14.29 20.27 2.71
C VAL A 8 13.69 19.25 3.68
N LEU A 9 13.77 19.47 5.00
CA LEU A 9 13.18 18.56 5.98
C LEU A 9 11.64 18.50 5.86
N GLU A 10 11.00 19.65 5.69
CA GLU A 10 9.56 19.77 5.52
C GLU A 10 9.09 19.06 4.26
N GLU A 11 9.79 19.25 3.14
CA GLU A 11 9.52 18.55 1.88
C GLU A 11 9.77 17.04 1.99
N MET A 12 10.87 16.64 2.64
CA MET A 12 11.17 15.23 2.88
C MET A 12 10.12 14.56 3.75
N ILE A 13 9.55 15.25 4.73
CA ILE A 13 8.54 14.69 5.64
C ILE A 13 7.17 14.61 4.97
N THR A 14 6.74 15.67 4.30
CA THR A 14 5.43 15.72 3.62
C THR A 14 5.33 14.73 2.46
N LYS A 15 6.45 14.43 1.79
CA LYS A 15 6.50 13.42 0.74
C LYS A 15 6.79 12.00 1.26
N ASN A 16 7.07 11.82 2.55
CA ASN A 16 7.41 10.51 3.08
C ASN A 16 6.17 9.77 3.55
N VAL A 17 5.88 8.67 2.88
CA VAL A 17 4.79 7.77 3.24
C VAL A 17 5.17 6.85 4.43
N PHE A 18 6.45 6.84 4.83
CA PHE A 18 7.01 5.87 5.78
C PHE A 18 7.28 6.43 7.18
N LEU A 19 7.18 7.74 7.36
CA LEU A 19 7.46 8.40 8.64
C LEU A 19 6.25 8.31 9.57
N SER A 20 6.15 7.24 10.34
CA SER A 20 5.13 7.08 11.40
C SER A 20 5.64 7.45 12.80
N ARG A 21 6.98 7.50 13.00
CA ARG A 21 7.61 7.63 14.33
C ARG A 21 8.67 8.73 14.42
N VAL A 22 8.41 9.90 13.84
CA VAL A 22 9.30 11.06 13.97
C VAL A 22 8.84 11.93 15.16
N SER A 23 9.77 12.24 16.07
CA SER A 23 9.56 13.22 17.14
C SER A 23 10.61 14.32 17.01
N VAL A 24 10.16 15.54 16.72
CA VAL A 24 11.02 16.72 16.69
C VAL A 24 10.76 17.52 17.96
N LYS A 25 11.75 17.56 18.87
CA LYS A 25 11.73 18.48 20.00
C LYS A 25 12.48 19.75 19.63
N CYS A 26 11.78 20.86 19.48
CA CYS A 26 12.39 22.17 19.26
C CYS A 26 11.85 23.19 20.28
N PRO A 27 12.66 23.68 21.22
CA PRO A 27 12.19 24.51 22.33
C PRO A 27 12.01 26.00 21.98
N ALA A 28 12.46 26.48 20.82
CA ALA A 28 12.44 27.91 20.51
C ALA A 28 12.30 28.16 19.00
N TRP A 29 11.08 28.21 18.46
CA TRP A 29 10.88 28.82 17.14
C TRP A 29 9.43 29.25 16.88
N LYS A 30 9.21 30.53 16.54
CA LYS A 30 7.92 31.03 16.02
C LYS A 30 7.52 30.42 14.67
N GLY A 31 8.45 29.81 13.93
CA GLY A 31 8.19 29.03 12.71
C GLY A 31 7.99 27.53 12.95
N ALA A 32 8.24 27.04 14.18
CA ALA A 32 8.08 25.61 14.49
C ALA A 32 6.61 25.19 14.58
N VAL A 33 5.67 26.12 14.83
CA VAL A 33 4.24 25.76 14.94
C VAL A 33 3.68 25.23 13.61
N GLY A 34 4.02 25.90 12.49
CA GLY A 34 3.61 25.46 11.16
C GLY A 34 4.26 24.14 10.73
N ALA A 35 5.57 24.00 10.96
CA ALA A 35 6.29 22.76 10.69
C ALA A 35 5.80 21.60 11.57
N CYS A 36 5.50 21.84 12.86
CA CYS A 36 4.93 20.83 13.75
C CYS A 36 3.53 20.40 13.32
N ALA A 37 2.67 21.34 12.89
CA ALA A 37 1.35 21.00 12.37
C ALA A 37 1.45 20.14 11.09
N ALA A 38 2.31 20.52 10.14
CA ALA A 38 2.55 19.74 8.93
C ALA A 38 3.12 18.33 9.23
N ILE A 39 3.96 18.20 10.27
CA ILE A 39 4.48 16.91 10.72
C ILE A 39 3.36 16.03 11.30
N GLU A 40 2.47 16.59 12.14
CA GLU A 40 1.35 15.84 12.69
C GLU A 40 0.35 15.44 11.60
N ASP A 41 0.02 16.34 10.67
CA ASP A 41 -0.83 16.03 9.52
C ASP A 41 -0.23 14.89 8.67
N ALA A 42 1.08 14.93 8.40
CA ALA A 42 1.78 13.86 7.67
C ALA A 42 1.74 12.53 8.44
N LYS A 43 1.90 12.55 9.77
CA LYS A 43 1.80 11.36 10.62
C LYS A 43 0.40 10.76 10.58
N GLU A 44 -0.64 11.59 10.68
CA GLU A 44 -2.03 11.13 10.60
C GLU A 44 -2.33 10.51 9.23
N GLN A 45 -1.85 11.12 8.15
CA GLN A 45 -2.00 10.59 6.79
C GLN A 45 -1.29 9.24 6.63
N ASN A 46 -0.03 9.14 7.07
CA ASN A 46 0.76 7.90 7.03
C ASN A 46 0.11 6.81 7.86
N GLN A 47 -0.38 7.13 9.05
CA GLN A 47 -1.12 6.20 9.91
C GLN A 47 -2.41 5.73 9.23
N GLY A 48 -3.14 6.65 8.58
CA GLY A 48 -4.32 6.34 7.78
C GLY A 48 -4.02 5.38 6.64
N LEU A 49 -2.89 5.55 5.96
CA LEU A 49 -2.46 4.67 4.87
C LEU A 49 -2.03 3.29 5.38
N LEU A 50 -1.23 3.24 6.46
CA LEU A 50 -0.86 1.99 7.13
C LEU A 50 -2.09 1.21 7.60
N ASN A 51 -3.09 1.90 8.16
CA ASN A 51 -4.35 1.29 8.59
C ASN A 51 -5.15 0.71 7.40
N LYS A 52 -5.16 1.39 6.24
CA LYS A 52 -5.80 0.89 5.01
C LYS A 52 -5.07 -0.35 4.47
N ALA A 53 -3.75 -0.31 4.41
CA ALA A 53 -2.93 -1.44 3.99
C ALA A 53 -3.11 -2.66 4.92
N ALA A 54 -3.10 -2.43 6.24
CA ALA A 54 -3.31 -3.49 7.23
C ALA A 54 -4.71 -4.12 7.11
N LYS A 55 -5.76 -3.31 6.91
CA LYS A 55 -7.12 -3.82 6.66
C LYS A 55 -7.18 -4.74 5.45
N PHE A 56 -6.43 -4.43 4.38
CA PHE A 56 -6.35 -5.30 3.22
C PHE A 56 -5.77 -6.66 3.61
N VAL A 57 -4.58 -6.70 4.23
CA VAL A 57 -3.92 -7.95 4.64
C VAL A 57 -4.80 -8.78 5.57
N MET A 58 -5.38 -8.16 6.60
CA MET A 58 -6.22 -8.84 7.58
C MET A 58 -7.54 -9.35 6.99
N SER A 59 -8.02 -8.78 5.88
CA SER A 59 -9.25 -9.24 5.21
C SER A 59 -9.07 -10.56 4.45
N ILE A 60 -7.82 -10.95 4.13
CA ILE A 60 -7.52 -12.17 3.35
C ILE A 60 -7.73 -13.44 4.18
N ASP A 61 -7.44 -13.40 5.49
CA ASP A 61 -7.54 -14.55 6.39
C ASP A 61 -9.01 -14.94 6.74
N GLY A 62 -10.00 -14.11 6.40
CA GLY A 62 -11.36 -14.18 6.96
C GLY A 62 -12.52 -14.39 5.99
N ARG A 63 -12.26 -14.72 4.71
CA ARG A 63 -13.21 -14.65 3.56
C ARG A 63 -13.31 -13.22 3.03
N PRO A 64 -13.24 -12.99 1.70
CA PRO A 64 -13.27 -11.65 1.14
C PRO A 64 -14.64 -11.05 1.35
N THR A 65 -14.79 -10.25 2.41
CA THR A 65 -15.91 -9.33 2.51
C THR A 65 -15.63 -8.19 1.52
N ALA A 66 -16.68 -7.55 1.01
CA ALA A 66 -16.65 -6.36 0.16
C ALA A 66 -15.91 -5.12 0.80
N SER A 67 -15.14 -5.35 1.87
CA SER A 67 -14.40 -4.39 2.69
C SER A 67 -12.98 -4.13 2.19
N ALA A 68 -12.39 -5.04 1.38
CA ALA A 68 -11.16 -4.75 0.64
C ALA A 68 -11.49 -3.83 -0.54
N LYS A 69 -11.87 -2.58 -0.24
CA LYS A 69 -12.12 -1.56 -1.27
C LYS A 69 -10.80 -1.21 -1.97
N HIS A 70 -10.88 -0.76 -3.21
CA HIS A 70 -9.74 -0.26 -4.00
C HIS A 70 -8.74 0.61 -3.19
N PRO A 71 -9.16 1.54 -2.32
CA PRO A 71 -8.21 2.34 -1.53
C PRO A 71 -7.37 1.54 -0.53
N CYS A 72 -7.87 0.41 -0.02
CA CYS A 72 -7.10 -0.48 0.87
C CYS A 72 -6.10 -1.31 0.10
N ALA A 73 -6.50 -1.83 -1.07
CA ALA A 73 -5.61 -2.57 -1.96
C ALA A 73 -4.49 -1.68 -2.51
N SER A 74 -4.80 -0.44 -2.91
CA SER A 74 -3.82 0.54 -3.37
C SER A 74 -2.85 0.94 -2.27
N ALA A 75 -3.33 1.20 -1.04
CA ALA A 75 -2.45 1.45 0.10
C ALA A 75 -1.53 0.26 0.40
N PHE A 76 -2.04 -0.97 0.28
CA PHE A 76 -1.23 -2.17 0.45
C PHE A 76 -0.18 -2.32 -0.66
N ASP A 77 -0.56 -2.13 -1.93
CA ASP A 77 0.35 -2.20 -3.09
C ASP A 77 1.52 -1.21 -2.95
N GLU A 78 1.25 -0.04 -2.39
CA GLU A 78 2.28 0.96 -2.10
C GLU A 78 3.20 0.56 -0.95
N LEU A 79 2.66 -0.09 0.10
CA LEU A 79 3.38 -0.32 1.36
C LEU A 79 3.89 -1.74 1.56
N CYS A 80 3.54 -2.72 0.71
CA CYS A 80 3.76 -4.15 0.96
C CYS A 80 5.24 -4.54 1.14
N GLY A 81 6.17 -3.76 0.57
CA GLY A 81 7.61 -3.97 0.67
C GLY A 81 8.27 -3.29 1.88
N THR A 82 7.51 -2.61 2.74
CA THR A 82 8.09 -1.69 3.73
C THR A 82 8.10 -2.26 5.15
N ALA A 83 9.15 -1.93 5.91
CA ALA A 83 9.26 -2.32 7.31
C ALA A 83 8.14 -1.71 8.15
N SER A 84 7.74 -0.46 7.88
CA SER A 84 6.67 0.24 8.59
C SER A 84 5.35 -0.53 8.56
N LEU A 85 5.00 -1.15 7.42
CA LEU A 85 3.80 -1.98 7.35
C LEU A 85 3.93 -3.27 8.16
N GLN A 86 5.08 -3.93 8.12
CA GLN A 86 5.32 -5.16 8.89
C GLN A 86 5.24 -4.90 10.39
N GLU A 87 5.94 -3.86 10.88
CA GLU A 87 5.89 -3.44 12.29
C GLU A 87 4.46 -3.11 12.73
N HIS A 88 3.72 -2.38 11.88
CA HIS A 88 2.33 -2.02 12.15
C HIS A 88 1.42 -3.25 12.23
N LEU A 89 1.60 -4.22 11.33
CA LEU A 89 0.85 -5.47 11.33
C LEU A 89 1.17 -6.36 12.54
N VAL A 90 2.44 -6.44 12.96
CA VAL A 90 2.84 -7.14 14.20
C VAL A 90 2.13 -6.49 15.39
N SER A 91 2.17 -5.16 15.48
CA SER A 91 1.54 -4.42 16.57
C SER A 91 0.01 -4.62 16.61
N LEU A 92 -0.66 -4.66 15.45
CA LEU A 92 -2.12 -4.78 15.38
C LEU A 92 -2.62 -6.22 15.59
N SER A 93 -1.91 -7.21 15.04
CA SER A 93 -2.37 -8.59 15.03
C SER A 93 -1.86 -9.42 16.23
N GLY A 94 -0.81 -8.96 16.91
CA GLY A 94 -0.11 -9.73 17.93
C GLY A 94 0.61 -10.98 17.39
N LYS A 95 0.66 -11.16 16.05
CA LYS A 95 1.35 -12.27 15.40
C LYS A 95 2.86 -12.00 15.38
N SER A 96 3.65 -13.07 15.31
CA SER A 96 5.11 -12.96 15.15
C SER A 96 5.49 -12.43 13.76
N GLU A 97 6.68 -11.83 13.64
CA GLU A 97 7.19 -11.31 12.36
C GLU A 97 7.17 -12.35 11.22
N PRO A 98 7.57 -13.62 11.40
CA PRO A 98 7.50 -14.62 10.32
C PRO A 98 6.07 -14.90 9.86
N GLN A 99 5.11 -14.87 10.79
CA GLN A 99 3.70 -15.06 10.47
C GLN A 99 3.17 -13.86 9.69
N VAL A 100 3.46 -12.64 10.13
CA VAL A 100 3.09 -11.40 9.41
C VAL A 100 3.71 -11.38 8.01
N SER A 101 4.98 -11.76 7.87
CA SER A 101 5.65 -11.86 6.57
C SER A 101 4.92 -12.83 5.63
N THR A 102 4.45 -13.95 6.18
CA THR A 102 3.65 -14.93 5.42
C THR A 102 2.30 -14.34 5.00
N ASP A 103 1.63 -13.62 5.89
CA ASP A 103 0.32 -13.00 5.60
C ASP A 103 0.45 -11.89 4.55
N VAL A 104 1.52 -11.08 4.60
CA VAL A 104 1.84 -10.08 3.58
C VAL A 104 2.09 -10.73 2.21
N LYS A 105 2.85 -11.83 2.17
CA LYS A 105 3.08 -12.58 0.92
C LYS A 105 1.78 -13.15 0.35
N LYS A 106 0.92 -13.71 1.20
CA LYS A 106 -0.41 -14.19 0.77
C LYS A 106 -1.26 -13.06 0.21
N ALA A 107 -1.28 -11.91 0.89
CA ALA A 107 -2.01 -10.73 0.43
C ALA A 107 -1.47 -10.20 -0.91
N ARG A 108 -0.14 -10.25 -1.13
CA ARG A 108 0.46 -9.90 -2.43
C ARG A 108 0.02 -10.85 -3.53
N CYS A 109 0.14 -12.15 -3.33
CA CYS A 109 -0.32 -13.14 -4.31
C CYS A 109 -1.81 -12.97 -4.63
N TYR A 110 -2.63 -12.71 -3.61
CA TYR A 110 -4.07 -12.47 -3.80
C TYR A 110 -4.33 -11.21 -4.62
N LEU A 111 -3.60 -10.12 -4.36
CA LEU A 111 -3.70 -8.90 -5.15
C LEU A 111 -3.31 -9.17 -6.61
N ASP A 112 -2.21 -9.86 -6.85
CA ASP A 112 -1.74 -10.17 -8.20
C ASP A 112 -2.76 -11.01 -8.99
N ASP A 113 -3.36 -12.01 -8.34
CA ASP A 113 -4.40 -12.86 -8.93
C ASP A 113 -5.68 -12.09 -9.28
N ASN A 114 -5.93 -10.97 -8.59
CA ASN A 114 -7.13 -10.16 -8.73
C ASN A 114 -6.83 -8.75 -9.26
N TYR A 115 -5.63 -8.53 -9.82
CA TYR A 115 -5.12 -7.20 -10.17
C TYR A 115 -6.10 -6.44 -11.05
N MET A 116 -6.63 -7.07 -12.11
CA MET A 116 -7.55 -6.42 -13.05
C MET A 116 -8.85 -5.95 -12.40
N ILE A 117 -9.30 -6.63 -11.34
CA ILE A 117 -10.48 -6.22 -10.58
C ILE A 117 -10.13 -5.01 -9.71
N TYR A 118 -9.01 -5.10 -8.99
CA TYR A 118 -8.55 -4.03 -8.11
C TYR A 118 -8.08 -2.78 -8.85
N ALA A 119 -7.58 -2.90 -10.07
CA ALA A 119 -7.23 -1.81 -10.97
C ALA A 119 -8.45 -1.24 -11.71
N GLY A 120 -9.65 -1.82 -11.53
CA GLY A 120 -10.87 -1.35 -12.18
C GLY A 120 -10.99 -1.68 -13.67
N VAL A 121 -10.04 -2.43 -14.24
CA VAL A 121 -10.03 -2.84 -15.65
C VAL A 121 -11.22 -3.76 -15.97
N VAL A 122 -11.55 -4.68 -15.06
CA VAL A 122 -12.70 -5.58 -15.20
C VAL A 122 -13.58 -5.57 -13.96
N ARG A 123 -14.87 -5.84 -14.13
CA ARG A 123 -15.80 -5.96 -13.00
C ARG A 123 -15.65 -7.27 -12.21
N ALA A 124 -15.23 -8.35 -12.87
CA ALA A 124 -15.18 -9.68 -12.25
C ALA A 124 -14.09 -10.58 -12.82
N LYS A 125 -13.99 -10.73 -14.14
CA LYS A 125 -12.95 -11.52 -14.79
C LYS A 125 -12.70 -11.05 -16.22
N VAL A 126 -11.51 -11.34 -16.72
CA VAL A 126 -11.15 -11.20 -18.14
C VAL A 126 -11.78 -12.39 -18.88
N LEU A 127 -12.52 -12.10 -19.94
CA LEU A 127 -13.02 -13.08 -20.90
C LEU A 127 -12.82 -12.52 -22.29
N CYS A 128 -12.28 -13.32 -23.19
CA CYS A 128 -12.18 -12.99 -24.60
C CYS A 128 -13.35 -13.60 -25.37
N GLU A 129 -13.77 -12.93 -26.44
CA GLU A 129 -14.70 -13.52 -27.41
C GLU A 129 -14.01 -14.64 -28.20
N ALA A 130 -14.79 -15.50 -28.86
CA ALA A 130 -14.23 -16.64 -29.60
C ALA A 130 -13.11 -16.22 -30.56
N GLY A 131 -11.91 -16.73 -30.31
CA GLY A 131 -10.72 -16.41 -31.09
C GLY A 131 -10.63 -17.19 -32.39
N ASP A 132 -9.74 -16.72 -33.27
CA ASP A 132 -9.32 -17.36 -34.52
C ASP A 132 -8.35 -18.53 -34.33
N GLY A 133 -8.22 -19.04 -33.09
CA GLY A 133 -7.25 -20.07 -32.70
C GLY A 133 -5.93 -19.53 -32.14
N SER A 134 -5.75 -18.20 -32.08
CA SER A 134 -4.63 -17.57 -31.37
C SER A 134 -4.77 -17.68 -29.85
N THR A 135 -3.63 -17.61 -29.13
CA THR A 135 -3.65 -17.55 -27.66
C THR A 135 -4.25 -16.22 -27.20
N GLN A 136 -5.33 -16.32 -26.44
CA GLN A 136 -6.06 -15.17 -25.94
C GLN A 136 -5.64 -14.80 -24.52
N PHE A 137 -5.94 -13.55 -24.13
CA PHE A 137 -5.49 -13.00 -22.85
C PHE A 137 -6.11 -13.74 -21.65
N ASP A 138 -7.35 -14.22 -21.79
CA ASP A 138 -8.04 -15.04 -20.79
C ASP A 138 -7.53 -16.49 -20.71
N GLN A 139 -6.72 -16.94 -21.67
CA GLN A 139 -6.06 -18.26 -21.66
C GLN A 139 -4.69 -18.23 -20.96
N LEU A 140 -4.19 -17.06 -20.58
CA LEU A 140 -2.94 -16.95 -19.83
C LEU A 140 -3.09 -17.65 -18.47
N THR A 141 -2.08 -18.46 -18.13
CA THR A 141 -2.03 -19.11 -16.81
C THR A 141 -1.89 -18.07 -15.70
N VAL A 142 -2.30 -18.42 -14.48
CA VAL A 142 -2.12 -17.55 -13.29
C VAL A 142 -0.64 -17.14 -13.10
N HIS A 143 0.30 -18.01 -13.47
CA HIS A 143 1.72 -17.67 -13.40
C HIS A 143 2.10 -16.60 -14.43
N CYS A 144 1.65 -16.74 -15.68
CA CYS A 144 1.89 -15.74 -16.72
C CYS A 144 1.33 -14.37 -16.28
N TRP A 145 0.13 -14.37 -15.69
CA TRP A 145 -0.48 -13.17 -15.14
C TRP A 145 0.35 -12.52 -14.04
N ARG A 146 0.77 -13.28 -13.03
CA ARG A 146 1.66 -12.78 -11.97
C ARG A 146 2.95 -12.16 -12.52
N CYS A 147 3.54 -12.78 -13.55
CA CYS A 147 4.73 -12.25 -14.21
C CYS A 147 4.51 -10.91 -14.92
N ILE A 148 3.29 -10.63 -15.39
CA ILE A 148 2.95 -9.35 -16.01
C ILE A 148 2.69 -8.31 -14.91
N VAL A 149 1.81 -8.63 -13.96
CA VAL A 149 1.33 -7.66 -12.95
C VAL A 149 2.37 -7.32 -11.89
N GLN A 150 3.42 -8.12 -11.69
CA GLN A 150 4.53 -7.76 -10.79
C GLN A 150 5.27 -6.48 -11.23
N TYR A 151 5.13 -6.07 -12.49
CA TYR A 151 5.71 -4.83 -13.02
C TYR A 151 4.73 -3.65 -13.02
N LEU A 152 3.51 -3.87 -12.54
CA LEU A 152 2.44 -2.88 -12.53
C LEU A 152 2.04 -2.56 -11.09
N LYS A 153 1.85 -1.28 -10.80
CA LYS A 153 1.17 -0.82 -9.60
C LYS A 153 -0.30 -0.55 -9.90
N LEU A 154 -1.14 -0.59 -8.87
CA LEU A 154 -2.51 -0.12 -8.97
C LEU A 154 -2.58 1.38 -9.32
N SER A 155 -1.55 2.16 -8.94
CA SER A 155 -1.44 3.57 -9.29
C SER A 155 -1.16 3.84 -10.77
N ASP A 156 -0.76 2.82 -11.54
CA ASP A 156 -0.40 2.98 -12.95
C ASP A 156 -1.62 2.98 -13.88
N VAL A 157 -2.81 2.65 -13.35
CA VAL A 157 -4.08 2.56 -14.09
C VAL A 157 -5.02 3.68 -13.60
N VAL A 158 -5.53 4.51 -14.53
CA VAL A 158 -6.36 5.71 -14.28
C VAL A 158 -7.79 5.50 -14.75
#